data_AF-A0A3N9TJ84-F1
#
_entry.id   AF-A0A3N9TJ84-F1
#
_cell.length_a   1.000
_cell.length_b   1.000
_cell.length_c   1.000
_cell.angle_alpha   90.00
_cell.angle_beta   90.00
_cell.angle_gamma   90.00
#
_symmetry.space_group_name_H-M   'P 1'
#
loop_
_entity.id
_entity.type
_entity.pdbx_description
1 polymer ?
#
loop_
_entity_poly.entity_id
_entity_poly.type
_entity_poly.pdbx_seq_one_letter_code
_entity_poly.pdbx_strand_id
1 'polypeptide(L)'
;MVKRIITLSMLALTGCVSVPTDTPPKWHENSDQYVIKGRQGWMPGHHLTFGPYQVDVDKSANLNLIDDVLLKVKHQSVTMTLSSNDSEQAQFHYEQRCDGGHGSLVIIEPNKYAAQIDAQGKKASFTDPYNFSFNDQQYHLAFGDTDHPQVITIMQNKKALAELHLGVFNGSLSAQDKVWLMKEDSQPDTAIGALLVGYAATYEPSYCDDDE
;
A
#
# COMPACT_ATOMS: atom_id res chain seq x y z
N MET A 1 40.99 -46.07 -25.56
CA MET A 1 40.43 -45.17 -26.58
C MET A 1 38.97 -44.90 -26.23
N VAL A 2 38.69 -43.63 -25.91
CA VAL A 2 37.42 -42.89 -25.85
C VAL A 2 36.10 -43.68 -25.83
N LYS A 3 35.31 -43.53 -24.76
CA LYS A 3 33.84 -43.30 -24.81
C LYS A 3 33.30 -43.00 -23.41
N ARG A 4 33.27 -41.73 -23.03
CA ARG A 4 32.29 -41.18 -22.07
C ARG A 4 31.98 -39.75 -22.51
N ILE A 5 30.84 -39.61 -23.14
CA ILE A 5 30.27 -38.35 -23.60
C ILE A 5 28.90 -38.25 -22.92
N ILE A 6 28.67 -37.07 -22.33
CA ILE A 6 27.39 -36.48 -21.89
C ILE A 6 26.74 -37.11 -20.66
N THR A 7 26.92 -36.45 -19.51
CA THR A 7 25.82 -36.19 -18.55
C THR A 7 26.27 -35.12 -17.54
N LEU A 8 26.37 -33.86 -17.97
CA LEU A 8 26.62 -32.76 -17.03
C LEU A 8 25.98 -31.42 -17.48
N SER A 9 24.84 -31.48 -18.15
CA SER A 9 24.19 -30.28 -18.72
C SER A 9 22.72 -30.11 -18.32
N MET A 10 22.20 -30.88 -17.35
CA MET A 10 20.78 -30.86 -16.97
C MET A 10 20.48 -30.30 -15.57
N LEU A 11 21.49 -29.79 -14.85
CA LEU A 11 21.29 -29.19 -13.52
C LEU A 11 21.32 -27.65 -13.53
N ALA A 12 21.46 -27.02 -14.69
CA ALA A 12 21.64 -25.56 -14.80
C ALA A 12 20.39 -24.81 -15.32
N LEU A 13 19.22 -25.45 -15.44
CA LEU A 13 18.02 -24.84 -16.06
C LEU A 13 16.74 -24.85 -15.20
N THR A 14 16.83 -25.15 -13.90
CA THR A 14 15.70 -25.07 -12.97
C THR A 14 15.90 -24.04 -11.85
N GLY A 15 16.69 -23.01 -12.12
CA GLY A 15 16.61 -21.78 -11.33
C GLY A 15 15.33 -21.04 -11.73
N CYS A 16 14.17 -21.45 -11.20
CA CYS A 16 13.03 -20.55 -11.13
C CYS A 16 13.49 -19.36 -10.29
N VAL A 17 13.77 -18.23 -10.93
CA VAL A 17 13.92 -16.97 -10.23
C VAL A 17 12.53 -16.64 -9.72
N SER A 18 12.22 -17.05 -8.50
CA SER A 18 10.98 -16.69 -7.83
C SER A 18 11.02 -15.18 -7.65
N VAL A 19 10.17 -14.47 -8.40
CA VAL A 19 9.93 -13.06 -8.14
C VAL A 19 9.41 -12.98 -6.70
N PRO A 20 9.89 -12.05 -5.85
CA PRO A 20 9.47 -12.01 -4.45
C PRO A 20 7.94 -11.98 -4.27
N THR A 21 7.19 -11.44 -5.24
CA THR A 21 5.71 -11.43 -5.31
C THR A 21 5.04 -12.80 -5.46
N ASP A 22 5.80 -13.85 -5.73
CA ASP A 22 5.29 -15.22 -5.86
C ASP A 22 5.52 -16.06 -4.61
N THR A 23 6.27 -15.56 -3.63
CA THR A 23 6.49 -16.27 -2.36
C THR A 23 5.40 -15.88 -1.37
N PRO A 24 4.48 -16.77 -0.99
CA PRO A 24 3.44 -16.43 -0.02
C PRO A 24 4.03 -16.15 1.37
N PRO A 25 3.35 -15.36 2.22
CA PRO A 25 3.77 -15.15 3.61
C PRO A 25 3.82 -16.47 4.38
N LYS A 26 4.65 -16.51 5.44
CA LYS A 26 4.78 -17.69 6.31
C LYS A 26 3.46 -18.16 6.94
N TRP A 27 2.50 -17.25 7.06
CA TRP A 27 1.19 -17.47 7.67
C TRP A 27 0.05 -17.67 6.66
N HIS A 28 0.37 -17.88 5.37
CA HIS A 28 -0.63 -17.93 4.30
C HIS A 28 -1.74 -18.99 4.49
N GLU A 29 -1.47 -20.07 5.22
CA GLU A 29 -2.46 -21.14 5.51
C GLU A 29 -3.69 -20.61 6.28
N ASN A 30 -3.52 -19.54 7.07
CA ASN A 30 -4.57 -18.91 7.87
C ASN A 30 -5.16 -17.65 7.20
N SER A 31 -4.95 -17.49 5.90
CA SER A 31 -5.36 -16.30 5.15
C SER A 31 -6.14 -16.67 3.90
N ASP A 32 -6.89 -15.71 3.39
CA ASP A 32 -7.39 -15.75 2.03
C ASP A 32 -6.48 -14.92 1.12
N GLN A 33 -6.26 -15.44 -0.08
CA GLN A 33 -5.45 -14.79 -1.10
C GLN A 33 -6.35 -14.15 -2.15
N TYR A 34 -6.08 -12.89 -2.48
CA TYR A 34 -6.77 -12.17 -3.54
C TYR A 34 -5.77 -11.52 -4.50
N VAL A 35 -6.25 -11.29 -5.72
CA VAL A 35 -5.54 -10.48 -6.73
C VAL A 35 -6.17 -9.10 -6.73
N ILE A 36 -5.34 -8.06 -6.64
CA ILE A 36 -5.79 -6.67 -6.74
C ILE A 36 -5.99 -6.33 -8.21
N LYS A 37 -7.15 -5.77 -8.53
CA LYS A 37 -7.48 -5.25 -9.86
C LYS A 37 -7.71 -3.74 -9.79
N GLY A 38 -7.51 -3.07 -10.91
CA GLY A 38 -7.77 -1.64 -11.07
C GLY A 38 -6.54 -0.75 -10.90
N ARG A 39 -5.44 -1.26 -10.34
CA ARG A 39 -4.17 -0.53 -10.27
C ARG A 39 -3.51 -0.43 -11.65
N GLN A 40 -3.04 0.75 -12.04
CA GLN A 40 -2.38 1.02 -13.33
C GLN A 40 -0.92 1.42 -13.10
N GLY A 41 -0.05 0.42 -12.90
CA GLY A 41 1.35 0.69 -12.55
C GLY A 41 1.47 1.28 -11.14
N TRP A 42 2.18 2.41 -11.02
CA TRP A 42 2.28 3.17 -9.76
C TRP A 42 1.06 4.06 -9.52
N MET A 43 0.26 4.35 -10.56
CA MET A 43 -0.94 5.16 -10.41
C MET A 43 -2.04 4.33 -9.74
N PRO A 44 -2.57 4.78 -8.59
CA PRO A 44 -3.75 4.15 -8.03
C PRO A 44 -4.90 4.39 -8.99
N GLY A 45 -5.51 3.31 -9.50
CA GLY A 45 -6.77 3.46 -10.21
C GLY A 45 -7.83 4.02 -9.27
N HIS A 46 -8.82 4.70 -9.83
CA HIS A 46 -9.96 5.23 -9.06
C HIS A 46 -10.77 4.14 -8.34
N HIS A 47 -10.68 2.90 -8.81
CA HIS A 47 -11.41 1.76 -8.28
C HIS A 47 -10.45 0.58 -8.13
N LEU A 48 -10.14 0.20 -6.89
CA LEU A 48 -9.40 -1.01 -6.58
C LEU A 48 -10.38 -2.09 -6.12
N THR A 49 -10.19 -3.32 -6.57
CA THR A 49 -11.00 -4.46 -6.13
C THR A 49 -10.12 -5.66 -5.77
N PHE A 50 -10.47 -6.35 -4.69
CA PHE A 50 -9.86 -7.60 -4.26
C PHE A 50 -10.83 -8.36 -3.34
N GLY A 51 -11.06 -9.64 -3.63
CA GLY A 51 -12.03 -10.44 -2.87
C GLY A 51 -13.43 -9.79 -2.88
N PRO A 52 -14.11 -9.67 -1.73
CA PRO A 52 -15.41 -8.99 -1.62
C PRO A 52 -15.30 -7.47 -1.46
N TYR A 53 -14.08 -6.91 -1.50
CA TYR A 53 -13.80 -5.51 -1.19
C TYR A 53 -13.61 -4.67 -2.46
N GLN A 54 -14.22 -3.48 -2.44
CA GLN A 54 -13.98 -2.42 -3.41
C GLN A 54 -13.53 -1.17 -2.66
N VAL A 55 -12.43 -0.57 -3.11
CA VAL A 55 -11.89 0.69 -2.58
C VAL A 55 -11.94 1.73 -3.69
N ASP A 56 -12.79 2.73 -3.50
CA ASP A 56 -12.86 3.90 -4.37
C ASP A 56 -11.90 4.98 -3.86
N VAL A 57 -11.06 5.50 -4.75
CA VAL A 57 -10.00 6.45 -4.43
C VAL A 57 -10.27 7.79 -5.13
N ASP A 58 -10.50 8.82 -4.32
CA ASP A 58 -10.61 10.20 -4.78
C ASP A 58 -9.37 10.98 -4.34
N LYS A 59 -8.64 11.53 -5.32
CA LYS A 59 -7.46 12.37 -5.11
C LYS A 59 -7.81 13.79 -5.57
N SER A 60 -7.76 14.74 -4.66
CA SER A 60 -7.94 16.16 -4.95
C SER A 60 -6.62 16.91 -4.70
N ALA A 61 -6.10 17.57 -5.73
CA ALA A 61 -5.02 18.53 -5.57
C ALA A 61 -5.65 19.89 -5.25
N ASN A 62 -5.32 20.47 -4.10
CA ASN A 62 -5.76 21.81 -3.77
C ASN A 62 -4.72 22.80 -4.29
N LEU A 63 -5.06 23.48 -5.40
CA LEU A 63 -4.20 24.51 -5.95
C LEU A 63 -4.43 25.83 -5.20
N ASN A 64 -3.51 26.20 -4.31
CA ASN A 64 -3.47 27.53 -3.72
C ASN A 64 -2.45 28.36 -4.50
N LEU A 65 -2.95 29.21 -5.40
CA LEU A 65 -2.13 29.99 -6.35
C LEU A 65 -0.97 30.78 -5.72
N ILE A 66 -1.09 31.19 -4.45
CA ILE A 66 -0.05 31.93 -3.72
C ILE A 66 1.01 30.96 -3.17
N ASP A 67 0.59 29.84 -2.58
CA ASP A 67 1.50 28.86 -1.95
C ASP A 67 2.21 28.02 -3.01
N ASP A 68 1.51 27.62 -4.08
CA ASP A 68 2.04 26.75 -5.12
C ASP A 68 3.07 27.47 -6.02
N VAL A 69 2.83 28.76 -6.33
CA VAL A 69 3.67 29.53 -7.28
C VAL A 69 4.87 30.18 -6.58
N LEU A 70 4.73 30.63 -5.33
CA LEU A 70 5.80 31.36 -4.63
C LEU A 70 6.62 30.47 -3.70
N LEU A 71 5.99 29.47 -3.07
CA LEU A 71 6.62 28.63 -2.05
C LEU A 71 6.86 27.18 -2.53
N LYS A 72 6.44 26.86 -3.77
CA LYS A 72 6.46 25.50 -4.33
C LYS A 72 5.86 24.47 -3.38
N VAL A 73 4.79 24.85 -2.68
CA VAL A 73 4.09 23.93 -1.78
C VAL A 73 3.21 23.03 -2.64
N LYS A 74 3.21 21.72 -2.38
CA LYS A 74 2.29 20.77 -3.00
C LYS A 74 1.34 20.23 -1.93
N HIS A 75 0.05 20.22 -2.23
CA HIS A 75 -0.97 19.67 -1.35
C HIS A 75 -1.89 18.72 -2.10
N GLN A 76 -1.95 17.48 -1.61
CA GLN A 76 -2.93 16.49 -2.04
C GLN A 76 -3.77 16.04 -0.85
N SER A 77 -5.08 16.00 -1.07
CA SER A 77 -6.05 15.36 -0.18
C SER A 77 -6.53 14.09 -0.87
N VAL A 78 -6.52 12.98 -0.14
CA VAL A 78 -6.95 11.68 -0.64
C VAL A 78 -8.03 11.14 0.26
N THR A 79 -9.13 10.71 -0.33
CA THR A 79 -10.21 10.03 0.35
C THR A 79 -10.41 8.66 -0.28
N MET A 80 -10.35 7.62 0.56
CA MET A 80 -10.62 6.25 0.17
C MET A 80 -11.90 5.78 0.83
N THR A 81 -12.80 5.19 0.04
CA THR A 81 -14.04 4.62 0.54
C THR A 81 -14.04 3.13 0.25
N LEU A 82 -13.99 2.32 1.31
CA LEU A 82 -14.16 0.88 1.25
C LEU A 82 -15.66 0.55 1.22
N SER A 83 -16.05 -0.34 0.33
CA SER A 83 -17.33 -1.02 0.30
C SER A 83 -17.13 -2.53 0.25
N SER A 84 -17.98 -3.28 0.97
CA SER A 84 -18.02 -4.74 0.91
C SER A 84 -19.44 -5.24 0.59
N ASN A 85 -19.54 -6.49 0.13
CA ASN A 85 -20.82 -7.14 -0.16
C ASN A 85 -21.77 -7.20 1.06
N ASP A 86 -21.22 -7.13 2.27
CA ASP A 86 -21.99 -7.18 3.53
C ASP A 86 -22.43 -5.78 4.01
N SER A 87 -22.41 -4.78 3.11
CA SER A 87 -22.77 -3.38 3.38
C SER A 87 -21.84 -2.65 4.36
N GLU A 88 -20.63 -3.18 4.59
CA GLU A 88 -19.64 -2.48 5.40
C GLU A 88 -19.09 -1.28 4.62
N GLN A 89 -19.05 -0.14 5.29
CA GLN A 89 -18.46 1.08 4.77
C GLN A 89 -17.44 1.59 5.76
N ALA A 90 -16.23 1.81 5.25
CA ALA A 90 -15.16 2.47 5.98
C ALA A 90 -14.52 3.52 5.08
N GLN A 91 -14.13 4.63 5.66
CA GLN A 91 -13.52 5.73 4.95
C GLN A 91 -12.17 6.07 5.60
N PHE A 92 -11.16 6.29 4.75
CA PHE A 92 -9.85 6.76 5.16
C PHE A 92 -9.55 8.03 4.40
N HIS A 93 -9.34 9.11 5.12
CA HIS A 93 -8.96 10.40 4.57
C HIS A 93 -7.54 10.73 5.00
N TYR A 94 -6.69 11.24 4.11
CA TYR A 94 -5.38 11.78 4.48
C TYR A 94 -4.98 12.98 3.63
N GLU A 95 -4.25 13.90 4.25
CA GLU A 95 -3.59 15.01 3.57
C GLU A 95 -2.08 14.76 3.50
N GLN A 96 -1.50 14.93 2.31
CA GLN A 96 -0.06 15.01 2.08
C GLN A 96 0.29 16.46 1.72
N ARG A 97 1.13 17.08 2.55
CA ARG A 97 1.65 18.43 2.34
C ARG A 97 3.16 18.37 2.22
N CYS A 98 3.67 18.87 1.11
CA CYS A 98 5.09 18.95 0.80
C CYS A 98 5.50 20.43 0.77
N ASP A 99 6.38 20.83 1.69
CA ASP A 99 6.88 22.20 1.79
C ASP A 99 8.31 22.27 1.24
N GLY A 100 8.57 23.06 0.17
CA GLY A 100 9.85 23.04 -0.54
C GLY A 100 10.33 24.41 -1.05
N GLY A 101 10.87 25.27 -0.18
CA GLY A 101 11.44 26.57 -0.57
C GLY A 101 12.87 26.79 -0.09
N HIS A 102 13.86 26.77 -0.99
CA HIS A 102 15.22 27.21 -0.65
C HIS A 102 15.27 28.70 -0.32
N GLY A 103 15.82 29.07 0.84
CA GLY A 103 16.15 30.47 1.15
C GLY A 103 16.45 30.89 2.59
N SER A 104 16.42 30.04 3.62
CA SER A 104 17.14 30.25 4.88
C SER A 104 17.05 29.00 5.77
N LEU A 105 18.05 28.78 6.60
CA LEU A 105 18.15 27.64 7.51
C LEU A 105 17.07 27.73 8.59
N VAL A 106 15.92 27.09 8.35
CA VAL A 106 14.93 26.76 9.39
C VAL A 106 14.59 25.29 9.19
N ILE A 107 14.87 24.49 10.21
CA ILE A 107 14.42 23.11 10.32
C ILE A 107 12.89 23.16 10.36
N ILE A 108 12.24 22.88 9.23
CA ILE A 108 10.78 22.74 9.14
C ILE A 108 10.54 21.22 9.12
N GLU A 109 9.79 20.74 10.10
CA GLU A 109 9.47 19.31 10.27
C GLU A 109 8.93 18.74 8.95
N PRO A 110 9.58 17.72 8.35
CA PRO A 110 9.08 17.10 7.14
C PRO A 110 7.74 16.44 7.45
N ASN A 111 6.72 16.83 6.68
CA ASN A 111 5.44 16.14 6.53
C ASN A 111 4.55 16.08 7.78
N LYS A 112 3.71 17.10 8.00
CA LYS A 112 2.55 16.99 8.90
C LYS A 112 1.42 16.26 8.18
N TYR A 113 1.44 14.94 8.22
CA TYR A 113 0.29 14.14 7.79
C TYR A 113 -0.86 14.33 8.80
N ALA A 114 -2.07 14.49 8.29
CA ALA A 114 -3.29 14.37 9.08
C ALA A 114 -4.15 13.33 8.38
N ALA A 115 -4.32 12.17 9.01
CA ALA A 115 -5.18 11.10 8.53
C ALA A 115 -6.37 10.91 9.49
N GLN A 116 -7.49 10.48 8.94
CA GLN A 116 -8.69 10.15 9.71
C GLN A 116 -9.32 8.86 9.16
N ILE A 117 -9.59 7.93 10.05
CA ILE A 117 -10.40 6.74 9.78
C ILE A 117 -11.81 6.97 10.32
N ASP A 118 -12.82 6.70 9.51
CA ASP A 118 -14.20 6.53 9.92
C ASP A 118 -14.66 5.11 9.55
N ALA A 119 -15.00 4.29 10.54
CA ALA A 119 -15.57 2.97 10.31
C ALA A 119 -16.67 2.70 11.32
N GLN A 120 -17.85 2.30 10.82
CA GLN A 120 -19.01 1.96 11.65
C GLN A 120 -19.39 3.06 12.67
N GLY A 121 -19.22 4.34 12.29
CA GLY A 121 -19.55 5.50 13.12
C GLY A 121 -18.52 5.84 14.19
N LYS A 122 -17.39 5.13 14.24
CA LYS A 122 -16.23 5.48 15.08
C LYS A 122 -15.19 6.21 14.25
N LYS A 123 -14.62 7.28 14.84
CA LYS A 123 -13.60 8.10 14.21
C LYS A 123 -12.30 8.10 15.01
N ALA A 124 -11.17 8.08 14.31
CA ALA A 124 -9.86 8.27 14.90
C ALA A 124 -8.97 9.07 13.94
N SER A 125 -8.07 9.88 14.50
CA SER A 125 -7.16 10.73 13.74
C SER A 125 -5.71 10.38 14.04
N PHE A 126 -4.85 10.52 13.04
CA PHE A 126 -3.46 10.07 13.06
C PHE A 126 -2.56 11.10 12.40
N THR A 127 -1.33 11.18 12.89
CA THR A 127 -0.29 12.01 12.29
C THR A 127 0.87 11.20 11.71
N ASP A 128 0.94 9.92 12.05
CA ASP A 128 1.95 9.00 11.57
C ASP A 128 1.34 8.18 10.41
N PRO A 129 1.94 8.19 9.21
CA PRO A 129 1.44 7.45 8.04
C PRO A 129 1.69 5.93 8.15
N TYR A 130 2.47 5.48 9.13
CA TYR A 130 2.83 4.08 9.32
C TYR A 130 2.19 3.47 10.57
N ASN A 131 1.79 4.29 11.56
CA ASN A 131 1.25 3.82 12.83
C ASN A 131 -0.15 4.39 13.07
N PHE A 132 -1.14 3.50 13.22
CA PHE A 132 -2.53 3.84 13.43
C PHE A 132 -3.05 3.22 14.73
N SER A 133 -4.05 3.84 15.35
CA SER A 133 -4.71 3.35 16.57
C SER A 133 -6.22 3.51 16.46
N PHE A 134 -6.94 2.41 16.32
CA PHE A 134 -8.40 2.42 16.14
C PHE A 134 -9.05 1.40 17.06
N ASN A 135 -10.03 1.82 17.85
CA ASN A 135 -10.80 0.93 18.75
C ASN A 135 -9.91 0.06 19.67
N ASP A 136 -8.95 0.69 20.35
CA ASP A 136 -7.95 0.04 21.23
C ASP A 136 -6.99 -0.95 20.53
N GLN A 137 -7.04 -1.03 19.19
CA GLN A 137 -6.10 -1.81 18.38
C GLN A 137 -5.03 -0.89 17.79
N GLN A 138 -3.78 -1.34 17.78
CA GLN A 138 -2.68 -0.65 17.10
C GLN A 138 -2.41 -1.31 15.76
N TYR A 139 -2.40 -0.53 14.69
CA TYR A 139 -2.03 -0.99 13.36
C TYR A 139 -0.68 -0.39 12.95
N HIS A 140 0.13 -1.18 12.24
CA HIS A 140 1.43 -0.74 11.74
C HIS A 140 1.65 -1.22 10.31
N LEU A 141 2.10 -0.32 9.44
CA LEU A 141 2.49 -0.62 8.07
C LEU A 141 4.02 -0.69 7.99
N ALA A 142 4.53 -1.88 7.73
CA ALA A 142 5.94 -2.13 7.47
C ALA A 142 6.16 -2.29 5.97
N PHE A 143 6.93 -1.37 5.38
CA PHE A 143 7.41 -1.49 4.01
C PHE A 143 8.72 -2.28 4.01
N GLY A 144 8.84 -3.30 3.16
CA GLY A 144 10.08 -4.07 3.04
C GLY A 144 11.24 -3.24 2.49
N ASP A 145 12.46 -3.74 2.68
CA ASP A 145 13.69 -3.15 2.13
C ASP A 145 13.62 -3.12 0.58
N THR A 146 13.77 -1.95 -0.05
CA THR A 146 13.75 -1.74 -1.53
C THR A 146 14.98 -2.37 -2.20
N ASP A 147 15.01 -2.84 -3.46
CA ASP A 147 14.37 -2.42 -4.72
C ASP A 147 13.32 -3.44 -5.25
N HIS A 148 12.29 -2.94 -5.93
CA HIS A 148 11.11 -3.66 -6.47
C HIS A 148 11.28 -5.16 -6.81
N PRO A 149 10.27 -6.01 -6.53
CA PRO A 149 8.90 -5.70 -6.07
C PRO A 149 8.78 -5.37 -4.57
N GLN A 150 7.71 -4.67 -4.20
CA GLN A 150 7.50 -4.19 -2.84
C GLN A 150 6.57 -5.12 -2.06
N VAL A 151 7.05 -5.63 -0.92
CA VAL A 151 6.22 -6.34 0.06
C VAL A 151 5.90 -5.38 1.18
N ILE A 152 4.62 -5.25 1.50
CA ILE A 152 4.11 -4.36 2.56
C ILE A 152 3.31 -5.22 3.53
N THR A 153 3.71 -5.25 4.80
CA THR A 153 3.02 -6.00 5.84
C THR A 153 2.22 -5.05 6.70
N ILE A 154 0.93 -5.31 6.85
CA ILE A 154 0.04 -4.62 7.79
C ILE A 154 -0.07 -5.51 9.03
N MET A 155 0.30 -4.96 10.18
CA MET A 155 0.20 -5.63 11.47
C MET A 155 -0.89 -5.00 12.32
N GLN A 156 -1.62 -5.82 13.08
CA GLN A 156 -2.50 -5.41 14.16
C GLN A 156 -1.96 -5.97 15.48
N ASN A 157 -1.69 -5.11 16.48
CA ASN A 157 -1.09 -5.48 17.76
C ASN A 157 0.13 -6.40 17.64
N LYS A 158 1.02 -6.10 16.67
CA LYS A 158 2.24 -6.87 16.36
C LYS A 158 2.00 -8.27 15.76
N LYS A 159 0.78 -8.57 15.33
CA LYS A 159 0.45 -9.77 14.54
C LYS A 159 0.18 -9.35 13.12
N ALA A 160 0.60 -10.15 12.14
CA ALA A 160 0.28 -9.87 10.75
C ALA A 160 -1.24 -9.98 10.53
N LEU A 161 -1.82 -8.96 9.91
CA LEU A 161 -3.22 -8.88 9.50
C LEU A 161 -3.34 -9.04 7.99
N ALA A 162 -2.47 -8.35 7.25
CA ALA A 162 -2.41 -8.46 5.81
C ALA A 162 -0.98 -8.35 5.29
N GLU A 163 -0.72 -8.90 4.10
CA GLU A 163 0.52 -8.69 3.36
C GLU A 163 0.20 -8.44 1.90
N LEU A 164 0.76 -7.35 1.38
CA LEU A 164 0.56 -6.86 0.04
C LEU A 164 1.85 -7.01 -0.74
N HIS A 165 1.77 -7.68 -1.88
CA HIS A 165 2.89 -7.90 -2.79
C HIS A 165 2.62 -7.15 -4.09
N LEU A 166 3.33 -6.05 -4.28
CA LEU A 166 3.17 -5.17 -5.45
C LEU A 166 4.17 -5.59 -6.53
N GLY A 167 3.67 -6.28 -7.55
CA GLY A 167 4.46 -6.79 -8.66
C GLY A 167 4.38 -5.93 -9.92
N VAL A 168 3.29 -5.19 -10.11
CA VAL A 168 3.11 -4.31 -11.27
C VAL A 168 3.84 -2.99 -11.04
N PHE A 169 5.15 -2.95 -11.27
CA PHE A 169 5.91 -1.71 -11.43
C PHE A 169 6.45 -1.70 -12.87
N ASN A 170 6.12 -0.66 -13.65
CA ASN A 170 6.52 -0.47 -15.05
C ASN A 170 5.84 -1.35 -16.14
N GLY A 171 4.59 -1.79 -15.95
CA GLY A 171 3.83 -2.42 -17.04
C GLY A 171 4.34 -3.81 -17.45
N SER A 172 5.09 -4.48 -16.58
CA SER A 172 5.45 -5.89 -16.75
C SER A 172 4.18 -6.75 -16.78
N LEU A 173 3.90 -7.35 -17.94
CA LEU A 173 2.68 -8.10 -18.25
C LEU A 173 2.50 -9.40 -17.43
N SER A 174 3.50 -9.80 -16.64
CA SER A 174 3.49 -11.09 -15.93
C SER A 174 3.38 -10.99 -14.40
N ALA A 175 3.48 -9.80 -13.80
CA ALA A 175 3.43 -9.66 -12.35
C ALA A 175 2.03 -9.23 -11.92
N GLN A 176 1.41 -9.97 -11.00
CA GLN A 176 0.11 -9.61 -10.41
C GLN A 176 0.33 -9.03 -9.02
N ASP A 177 -0.49 -8.06 -8.65
CA ASP A 177 -0.54 -7.57 -7.29
C ASP A 177 -1.40 -8.50 -6.45
N LYS A 178 -0.83 -9.02 -5.38
CA LYS A 178 -1.48 -10.02 -4.53
C LYS A 178 -1.60 -9.48 -3.12
N VAL A 179 -2.70 -9.83 -2.48
CA VAL A 179 -2.91 -9.59 -1.06
C VAL A 179 -3.25 -10.89 -0.37
N TRP A 180 -2.64 -11.10 0.79
CA TRP A 180 -3.05 -12.11 1.76
C TRP A 180 -3.71 -11.36 2.92
N LEU A 181 -4.95 -11.73 3.24
CA LEU A 181 -5.71 -11.16 4.34
C LEU A 181 -6.03 -12.27 5.33
N MET A 182 -5.68 -12.08 6.60
CA MET A 182 -5.96 -13.06 7.64
C MET A 182 -7.47 -13.33 7.72
N LYS A 183 -7.82 -14.60 7.92
CA LYS A 183 -9.19 -15.02 8.22
C LYS A 183 -9.49 -14.64 9.66
N GLU A 184 -9.95 -13.42 9.89
CA GLU A 184 -10.32 -12.97 11.23
C GLU A 184 -11.75 -13.34 11.59
N ASP A 185 -11.99 -13.55 12.89
CA ASP A 185 -13.32 -13.83 13.43
C ASP A 185 -14.15 -12.53 13.64
N SER A 186 -13.51 -11.35 13.65
CA SER A 186 -14.16 -10.04 13.82
C SER A 186 -14.26 -9.26 12.51
N GLN A 187 -15.49 -9.04 12.06
CA GLN A 187 -15.85 -8.23 10.90
C GLN A 187 -15.21 -6.82 10.83
N PRO A 188 -15.21 -5.98 11.91
CA PRO A 188 -14.67 -4.62 11.82
C PRO A 188 -13.16 -4.53 11.58
N ASP A 189 -12.39 -5.47 12.11
CA ASP A 189 -10.92 -5.46 11.99
C ASP A 189 -10.49 -5.88 10.57
N THR A 190 -11.25 -6.78 9.95
CA THR A 190 -11.06 -7.16 8.55
C THR A 190 -11.32 -5.99 7.60
N ALA A 191 -12.36 -5.18 7.86
CA ALA A 191 -12.65 -3.97 7.08
C ALA A 191 -11.54 -2.92 7.22
N ILE A 192 -11.01 -2.68 8.43
CA ILE A 192 -9.86 -1.79 8.63
C ILE A 192 -8.62 -2.33 7.92
N GLY A 193 -8.35 -3.64 8.00
CA GLY A 193 -7.26 -4.29 7.27
C GLY A 193 -7.36 -4.08 5.76
N ALA A 194 -8.55 -4.30 5.17
CA ALA A 194 -8.81 -4.07 3.76
C ALA A 194 -8.64 -2.59 3.36
N LEU A 195 -9.10 -1.66 4.21
CA LEU A 195 -8.91 -0.22 3.98
C LEU A 195 -7.42 0.18 4.02
N LEU A 196 -6.65 -0.38 4.96
CA LEU A 196 -5.21 -0.15 5.06
C LEU A 196 -4.42 -0.81 3.90
N VAL A 197 -4.90 -1.93 3.34
CA VAL A 197 -4.38 -2.48 2.07
C VAL A 197 -4.61 -1.49 0.93
N GLY A 198 -5.82 -0.91 0.84
CA GLY A 198 -6.12 0.14 -0.12
C GLY A 198 -5.20 1.36 0.04
N TYR A 199 -4.98 1.80 1.28
CA TYR A 199 -4.01 2.86 1.59
C TYR A 199 -2.61 2.50 1.11
N ALA A 200 -2.08 1.34 1.52
CA ALA A 200 -0.74 0.90 1.13
C ALA A 200 -0.55 0.74 -0.38
N ALA A 201 -1.60 0.33 -1.11
CA ALA A 201 -1.57 0.18 -2.56
C ALA A 201 -1.65 1.51 -3.33
N THR A 202 -2.10 2.58 -2.67
CA THR A 202 -2.36 3.89 -3.29
C THR A 202 -1.47 5.01 -2.77
N TYR A 203 -0.81 4.78 -1.63
CA TYR A 203 0.10 5.70 -1.00
C TYR A 203 1.32 5.93 -1.87
N GLU A 204 1.56 7.21 -2.16
CA GLU A 204 2.57 7.66 -3.10
C GLU A 204 3.58 8.53 -2.32
N PRO A 205 4.69 7.95 -1.82
CA PRO A 205 5.67 8.70 -1.05
C PRO A 205 6.43 9.72 -1.91
N SER A 206 6.60 9.45 -3.22
CA SER A 206 7.30 10.32 -4.18
C SER A 206 6.55 11.59 -4.57
N TYR A 207 5.30 11.78 -4.11
CA TYR A 207 4.52 12.99 -4.39
C TYR A 207 5.28 14.29 -4.00
N CYS A 208 6.14 14.21 -2.98
CA CYS A 208 6.97 15.32 -2.55
C CYS A 208 8.33 15.43 -3.26
N ASP A 209 8.75 14.40 -4.02
CA ASP A 209 10.08 14.31 -4.63
C ASP A 209 10.10 14.75 -6.10
N ASP A 210 8.94 14.74 -6.78
CA ASP A 210 8.84 15.06 -8.22
C ASP A 210 8.85 16.58 -8.49
N ASP A 211 9.94 17.24 -8.13
CA ASP A 211 10.28 18.58 -8.61
C ASP A 211 11.01 18.49 -9.96
N GLU A 212 10.29 18.21 -11.05
CA GLU A 212 10.77 18.52 -12.41
C GLU A 212 10.39 19.96 -12.82
#